data_AF-A0A820J2A5-F1
#
_entry.id   AF-A0A820J2A5-F1
#
_cell.length_a   1.000
_cell.length_b   1.000
_cell.length_c   1.000
_cell.angle_alpha   90.00
_cell.angle_beta   90.00
_cell.angle_gamma   90.00
#
_symmetry.space_group_name_H-M   'P 1'
#
loop_
_entity.id
_entity.type
_entity.pdbx_description
1 polymer ?
#
loop_
_entity_poly.entity_id
_entity_poly.type
_entity_poly.pdbx_seq_one_letter_code
_entity_poly.pdbx_strand_id
1 'polypeptide(L)'
;IHTFDRVWEDYKKRTNIERLVPRPFSVERLFSMITEILVYECNADERLANVTGNILDDVYVAFNNRYADIDKIPYNAIHDFFTSIVAYKSDYKIFELFMHILIGNMDVTCIYYISLLGDILDKIVWYETDDIRIFFKNIYPFLDDDGLDTVIIDFVSYTENRISRFLAIEYIISLLLKGSEPVYQEMQ
;
A
#
# COMPACT_ATOMS: atom_id res chain seq x y z
N ILE A 1 5.87 12.91 10.91
CA ILE A 1 5.42 11.50 10.80
C ILE A 1 4.20 11.35 11.69
N HIS A 2 3.05 11.07 11.10
CA HIS A 2 1.80 10.76 11.79
C HIS A 2 1.79 9.31 12.27
N THR A 3 1.11 9.03 13.37
CA THR A 3 0.88 7.66 13.87
C THR A 3 -0.38 7.06 13.25
N PHE A 4 -0.50 5.73 13.32
CA PHE A 4 -1.68 5.03 12.79
C PHE A 4 -2.94 5.37 13.60
N ASP A 5 -2.82 5.95 14.79
CA ASP A 5 -3.96 6.43 15.58
C ASP A 5 -4.73 7.55 14.87
N ARG A 6 -4.10 8.24 13.92
CA ARG A 6 -4.72 9.34 13.17
C ARG A 6 -6.00 8.92 12.43
N VAL A 7 -6.11 7.70 11.90
CA VAL A 7 -7.37 7.25 11.27
C VAL A 7 -8.49 7.09 12.29
N TRP A 8 -8.17 6.69 13.52
CA TRP A 8 -9.15 6.56 14.59
C TRP A 8 -9.56 7.92 15.16
N GLU A 9 -8.64 8.86 15.22
CA GLU A 9 -8.96 10.26 15.56
C GLU A 9 -9.88 10.90 14.52
N ASP A 10 -9.60 10.70 13.23
CA ASP A 10 -10.45 11.17 12.13
C ASP A 10 -11.83 10.49 12.15
N TYR A 11 -11.87 9.18 12.39
CA TYR A 11 -13.12 8.43 12.56
C TYR A 11 -14.00 9.02 13.66
N LYS A 12 -13.45 9.24 14.85
CA LYS A 12 -14.18 9.84 15.99
C LYS A 12 -14.65 11.27 15.74
N LYS A 13 -13.97 12.01 14.86
CA LYS A 13 -14.41 13.37 14.46
C LYS A 13 -15.62 13.32 13.52
N ARG A 14 -15.75 12.28 12.70
CA ARG A 14 -16.80 12.16 11.67
C ARG A 14 -18.06 11.46 12.16
N THR A 15 -17.98 10.70 13.24
CA THR A 15 -19.13 9.96 13.75
C THR A 15 -19.05 9.68 15.25
N ASN A 16 -20.22 9.56 15.87
CA ASN A 16 -20.39 9.10 17.26
C ASN A 16 -20.74 7.60 17.33
N ILE A 17 -20.64 6.87 16.21
CA ILE A 17 -20.94 5.43 16.17
C ILE A 17 -19.80 4.69 16.84
N GLU A 18 -20.14 3.95 17.90
CA GLU A 18 -19.22 3.05 18.57
C GLU A 18 -19.47 1.62 18.10
N ARG A 19 -18.39 0.96 17.63
CA ARG A 19 -18.42 -0.44 17.22
C ARG A 19 -17.81 -1.31 18.31
N LEU A 20 -18.65 -1.86 19.18
CA LEU A 20 -18.22 -2.68 20.33
C LEU A 20 -17.55 -3.99 19.92
N VAL A 21 -17.96 -4.57 18.79
CA VAL A 21 -17.40 -5.83 18.26
C VAL A 21 -16.98 -5.62 16.82
N PRO A 22 -15.66 -5.40 16.56
CA PRO A 22 -15.13 -5.31 15.21
C PRO A 22 -15.31 -6.64 14.46
N ARG A 23 -15.57 -6.55 13.15
CA ARG A 23 -15.69 -7.67 12.23
C ARG A 23 -14.69 -7.47 11.09
N PRO A 24 -13.40 -7.79 11.31
CA PRO A 24 -12.39 -7.60 10.27
C PRO A 24 -12.76 -8.41 9.02
N PHE A 25 -12.47 -7.81 7.87
CA PHE A 25 -12.63 -8.41 6.55
C PHE A 25 -11.64 -9.56 6.37
N SER A 26 -11.91 -10.46 5.44
CA SER A 26 -10.84 -11.36 4.97
C SER A 26 -9.79 -10.56 4.21
N VAL A 27 -8.58 -11.13 4.06
CA VAL A 27 -7.48 -10.49 3.32
C VAL A 27 -7.89 -10.17 1.88
N GLU A 28 -8.56 -11.09 1.19
CA GLU A 28 -9.02 -10.91 -0.20
C GLU A 28 -10.05 -9.78 -0.29
N ARG A 29 -10.95 -9.70 0.70
CA ARG A 29 -11.95 -8.65 0.76
C ARG A 29 -11.30 -7.29 1.04
N LEU A 30 -10.28 -7.25 1.89
CA LEU A 30 -9.52 -6.03 2.17
C LEU A 30 -8.77 -5.55 0.92
N PHE A 31 -8.08 -6.45 0.20
CA PHE A 31 -7.45 -6.12 -1.08
C PHE A 31 -8.48 -5.56 -2.07
N SER A 32 -9.59 -6.27 -2.28
CA SER A 32 -10.66 -5.83 -3.19
C SER A 32 -11.19 -4.44 -2.84
N MET A 33 -11.35 -4.14 -1.55
CA MET A 33 -11.78 -2.82 -1.07
C MET A 33 -10.77 -1.73 -1.40
N ILE A 34 -9.49 -1.97 -1.08
CA ILE A 34 -8.40 -1.03 -1.35
C ILE A 34 -8.30 -0.76 -2.85
N THR A 35 -8.31 -1.79 -3.68
CA THR A 35 -8.26 -1.65 -5.15
C THR A 35 -9.40 -0.79 -5.66
N GLU A 36 -10.62 -0.97 -5.16
CA GLU A 36 -11.77 -0.19 -5.62
C GLU A 36 -11.68 1.29 -5.20
N ILE A 37 -11.15 1.57 -4.00
CA ILE A 37 -10.87 2.94 -3.54
C ILE A 37 -9.81 3.61 -4.43
N LEU A 38 -8.74 2.90 -4.77
CA LEU A 38 -7.68 3.41 -5.66
C LEU A 38 -8.19 3.64 -7.08
N VAL A 39 -9.00 2.73 -7.61
CA VAL A 39 -9.64 2.89 -8.93
C VAL A 39 -10.58 4.09 -8.92
N TYR A 40 -11.31 4.31 -7.82
CA TYR A 40 -12.16 5.49 -7.67
C TYR A 40 -11.33 6.78 -7.71
N GLU A 41 -10.19 6.83 -7.02
CA GLU A 41 -9.27 7.98 -7.00
C GLU A 41 -8.68 8.25 -8.39
N CYS A 42 -8.12 7.23 -9.07
CA CYS A 42 -7.62 7.36 -10.45
C CYS A 42 -8.68 7.94 -11.41
N ASN A 43 -9.93 7.49 -11.27
CA ASN A 43 -11.05 7.92 -12.10
C ASN A 43 -11.59 9.31 -11.74
N ALA A 44 -11.31 9.81 -10.53
CA ALA A 44 -11.70 11.14 -10.10
C ALA A 44 -10.81 12.19 -10.78
N ASP A 45 -9.53 11.89 -10.97
CA ASP A 45 -8.56 12.71 -11.71
C ASP A 45 -8.97 12.93 -13.17
N GLU A 46 -9.50 11.90 -13.85
CA GLU A 46 -10.01 12.03 -15.23
C GLU A 46 -11.30 12.87 -15.33
N ARG A 47 -12.07 12.99 -14.24
CA ARG A 47 -13.41 13.61 -14.26
C ARG A 47 -13.44 15.01 -13.65
N LEU A 48 -12.54 15.34 -12.73
CA LEU A 48 -12.59 16.55 -11.92
C LEU A 48 -11.17 17.01 -11.57
N ALA A 49 -10.65 18.00 -12.33
CA ALA A 49 -9.39 18.70 -12.06
C ALA A 49 -9.32 19.48 -10.72
N ASN A 50 -10.22 19.19 -9.77
CA ASN A 50 -10.39 19.87 -8.49
C ASN A 50 -10.44 18.91 -7.29
N VAL A 51 -10.28 17.60 -7.47
CA VAL A 51 -10.25 16.66 -6.34
C VAL A 51 -8.82 16.59 -5.80
N THR A 52 -8.43 17.62 -5.06
CA THR A 52 -7.31 17.55 -4.11
C THR A 52 -7.78 16.85 -2.83
N GLY A 53 -8.44 15.69 -3.00
CA GLY A 53 -8.97 14.89 -1.90
C GLY A 53 -7.85 14.15 -1.21
N ASN A 54 -7.86 14.14 0.12
CA ASN A 54 -7.07 13.16 0.86
C ASN A 54 -7.69 11.78 0.60
N ILE A 55 -6.90 10.77 0.25
CA ILE A 55 -7.37 9.38 0.06
C ILE A 55 -8.21 8.85 1.22
N LEU A 56 -7.99 9.36 2.44
CA LEU A 56 -8.85 9.06 3.59
C LEU A 56 -10.29 9.52 3.37
N ASP A 57 -10.52 10.71 2.80
CA ASP A 57 -11.86 11.17 2.43
C ASP A 57 -12.49 10.28 1.36
N ASP A 58 -11.72 9.79 0.39
CA ASP A 58 -12.19 8.87 -0.64
C ASP A 58 -12.64 7.54 -0.05
N VAL A 59 -11.99 7.05 1.02
CA VAL A 59 -12.51 5.91 1.79
C VAL A 59 -13.92 6.20 2.30
N TYR A 60 -14.14 7.33 2.97
CA TYR A 60 -15.48 7.67 3.47
C TYR A 60 -16.49 7.81 2.33
N VAL A 61 -16.13 8.45 1.23
CA VAL A 61 -17.00 8.59 0.07
C VAL A 61 -17.35 7.23 -0.52
N ALA A 62 -16.37 6.34 -0.71
CA ALA A 62 -16.58 5.00 -1.26
C ALA A 62 -17.55 4.17 -0.38
N PHE A 63 -17.34 4.17 0.94
CA PHE A 63 -18.22 3.44 1.86
C PHE A 63 -19.61 4.06 1.97
N ASN A 64 -19.73 5.40 1.98
CA ASN A 64 -21.02 6.08 1.98
C ASN A 64 -21.80 5.81 0.70
N ASN A 65 -21.16 5.88 -0.47
CA ASN A 65 -21.81 5.59 -1.76
C ASN A 65 -22.26 4.12 -1.85
N ARG A 66 -21.45 3.20 -1.33
CA ARG A 66 -21.78 1.76 -1.32
C ARG A 66 -22.99 1.42 -0.44
N TYR A 67 -23.13 2.10 0.69
CA TYR A 67 -24.16 1.81 1.69
C TYR A 67 -25.16 2.98 1.84
N ALA A 68 -25.38 3.75 0.77
CA ALA A 68 -26.04 5.05 0.77
C ALA A 68 -27.41 5.08 1.47
N ASP A 69 -28.14 3.98 1.45
CA ASP A 69 -29.50 3.89 1.99
C ASP A 69 -29.58 3.33 3.41
N ILE A 70 -28.45 2.99 4.06
CA ILE A 70 -28.46 2.34 5.37
C ILE A 70 -27.64 3.12 6.39
N ASP A 71 -28.36 3.87 7.22
CA ASP A 71 -27.78 4.66 8.30
C ASP A 71 -26.85 3.81 9.17
N LYS A 72 -25.74 4.41 9.60
CA LYS A 72 -24.68 3.83 10.43
C LYS A 72 -23.88 2.66 9.84
N ILE A 73 -24.34 2.00 8.77
CA ILE A 73 -23.59 0.91 8.12
C ILE A 73 -22.27 1.40 7.50
N PRO A 74 -22.20 2.52 6.77
CA PRO A 74 -20.94 3.01 6.21
C PRO A 74 -19.84 3.12 7.27
N TYR A 75 -20.14 3.81 8.39
CA TYR A 75 -19.19 4.00 9.47
C TYR A 75 -18.81 2.70 10.19
N ASN A 76 -19.75 1.77 10.36
CA ASN A 76 -19.44 0.45 10.89
C ASN A 76 -18.48 -0.34 9.98
N ALA A 77 -18.70 -0.26 8.66
CA ALA A 77 -17.86 -0.92 7.68
C ALA A 77 -16.48 -0.26 7.56
N ILE A 78 -16.39 1.06 7.68
CA ILE A 78 -15.11 1.80 7.76
C ILE A 78 -14.32 1.40 9.01
N HIS A 79 -14.99 1.27 10.15
CA HIS A 79 -14.34 0.78 11.37
C HIS A 79 -13.77 -0.63 11.16
N ASP A 80 -14.53 -1.53 10.55
CA ASP A 80 -14.05 -2.88 10.21
C ASP A 80 -12.88 -2.84 9.22
N PHE A 81 -12.94 -1.97 8.22
CA PHE A 81 -11.87 -1.77 7.25
C PHE A 81 -10.56 -1.33 7.92
N PHE A 82 -10.57 -0.28 8.74
CA PHE A 82 -9.40 0.16 9.50
C PHE A 82 -8.89 -0.92 10.47
N THR A 83 -9.81 -1.62 11.13
CA THR A 83 -9.44 -2.75 12.01
C THR A 83 -8.72 -3.84 11.22
N SER A 84 -9.17 -4.14 10.00
CA SER A 84 -8.58 -5.16 9.13
C SER A 84 -7.17 -4.77 8.70
N ILE A 85 -6.95 -3.52 8.29
CA ILE A 85 -5.61 -3.01 7.94
C ILE A 85 -4.66 -3.18 9.13
N VAL A 86 -5.09 -2.77 10.33
CA VAL A 86 -4.29 -2.91 11.56
C VAL A 86 -4.00 -4.37 11.90
N ALA A 87 -4.95 -5.28 11.63
CA ALA A 87 -4.79 -6.71 11.90
C ALA A 87 -3.78 -7.37 10.95
N TYR A 88 -3.72 -6.95 9.69
CA TYR A 88 -2.93 -7.64 8.65
C TYR A 88 -1.63 -6.94 8.25
N LYS A 89 -1.39 -5.70 8.70
CA LYS A 89 -0.18 -4.93 8.33
C LYS A 89 1.15 -5.58 8.69
N SER A 90 1.20 -6.46 9.70
CA SER A 90 2.42 -7.17 10.09
C SER A 90 2.79 -8.26 9.08
N ASP A 91 1.78 -8.82 8.41
CA ASP A 91 1.91 -9.99 7.55
C ASP A 91 1.99 -9.58 6.06
N TYR A 92 1.45 -8.40 5.73
CA TYR A 92 1.40 -7.86 4.38
C TYR A 92 1.82 -6.39 4.38
N LYS A 93 3.03 -6.08 3.89
CA LYS A 93 3.59 -4.73 3.87
C LYS A 93 2.78 -3.77 3.02
N ILE A 94 2.06 -4.26 2.01
CA ILE A 94 1.14 -3.42 1.22
C ILE A 94 0.04 -2.77 2.08
N PHE A 95 -0.46 -3.45 3.12
CA PHE A 95 -1.44 -2.84 4.03
C PHE A 95 -0.79 -1.81 4.96
N GLU A 96 0.47 -2.04 5.36
CA GLU A 96 1.27 -1.04 6.08
C GLU A 96 1.49 0.21 5.22
N LEU A 97 1.90 0.05 3.96
CA LEU A 97 2.06 1.14 3.00
C LEU A 97 0.76 1.92 2.80
N PHE A 98 -0.36 1.22 2.56
CA PHE A 98 -1.66 1.87 2.41
C PHE A 98 -2.05 2.66 3.67
N MET A 99 -1.76 2.13 4.86
CA MET A 99 -1.98 2.83 6.12
C MET A 99 -1.17 4.12 6.25
N HIS A 100 0.09 4.13 5.79
CA HIS A 100 0.92 5.34 5.71
C HIS A 100 0.36 6.37 4.72
N ILE A 101 -0.25 5.91 3.62
CA ILE A 101 -0.90 6.77 2.64
C ILE A 101 -2.17 7.41 3.23
N LEU A 102 -3.03 6.63 3.90
CA LEU A 102 -4.25 7.13 4.56
C LEU A 102 -3.98 8.25 5.58
N ILE A 103 -2.87 8.18 6.31
CA ILE A 103 -2.50 9.19 7.32
C ILE A 103 -1.65 10.32 6.76
N GLY A 104 -1.41 10.36 5.45
CA GLY A 104 -0.64 11.40 4.76
C GLY A 104 0.85 11.38 5.08
N ASN A 105 1.42 10.23 5.46
CA ASN A 105 2.87 10.07 5.57
C ASN A 105 3.54 9.77 4.23
N MET A 106 2.79 9.17 3.30
CA MET A 106 3.24 8.82 1.97
C MET A 106 2.15 9.19 0.95
N ASP A 107 2.56 9.35 -0.29
CA ASP A 107 1.66 9.68 -1.39
C ASP A 107 1.12 8.40 -2.07
N VAL A 108 -0.08 8.49 -2.66
CA VAL A 108 -0.71 7.36 -3.37
C VAL A 108 0.14 6.86 -4.55
N THR A 109 0.98 7.73 -5.13
CA THR A 109 1.97 7.37 -6.16
C THR A 109 2.89 6.21 -5.75
N CYS A 110 3.15 5.99 -4.45
CA CYS A 110 3.90 4.82 -3.99
C CYS A 110 3.18 3.51 -4.35
N ILE A 111 1.86 3.45 -4.29
CA ILE A 111 1.10 2.26 -4.71
C ILE A 111 1.13 2.10 -6.22
N TYR A 112 1.06 3.18 -6.99
CA TYR A 112 1.17 3.12 -8.44
C TYR A 112 2.55 2.62 -8.88
N TYR A 113 3.60 3.09 -8.23
CA TYR A 113 4.96 2.57 -8.41
C TYR A 113 5.05 1.07 -8.12
N ILE A 114 4.54 0.61 -6.98
CA ILE A 114 4.53 -0.81 -6.63
C ILE A 114 3.69 -1.65 -7.62
N SER A 115 2.57 -1.12 -8.09
CA SER A 115 1.70 -1.80 -9.05
C SER A 115 2.41 -1.97 -10.39
N LEU A 116 3.11 -0.93 -10.87
CA LEU A 116 3.93 -0.97 -12.08
C LEU A 116 5.06 -2.00 -11.95
N LEU A 117 5.74 -2.06 -10.82
CA LEU A 117 6.76 -3.07 -10.57
C LEU A 117 6.17 -4.49 -10.57
N GLY A 118 4.97 -4.66 -10.01
CA GLY A 118 4.23 -5.92 -10.07
C GLY A 118 3.98 -6.38 -11.51
N ASP A 119 3.51 -5.48 -12.37
CA ASP A 119 3.29 -5.75 -13.78
C ASP A 119 4.57 -6.18 -14.51
N ILE A 120 5.71 -5.54 -14.18
CA ILE A 120 7.03 -5.92 -14.73
C ILE A 120 7.42 -7.32 -14.23
N LEU A 121 7.30 -7.59 -12.94
CA LEU A 121 7.65 -8.87 -12.34
C LEU A 121 6.82 -10.04 -12.89
N ASP A 122 5.58 -9.77 -13.30
CA ASP A 122 4.72 -10.77 -13.94
C ASP A 122 5.17 -11.15 -15.34
N LYS A 123 5.98 -10.33 -16.01
CA LYS A 123 6.61 -10.67 -17.30
C LYS A 123 7.92 -11.42 -17.17
N ILE A 124 8.49 -11.48 -15.96
CA ILE A 124 9.75 -12.17 -15.70
C ILE A 124 9.46 -13.63 -15.35
N VAL A 125 10.21 -14.54 -15.97
CA VAL A 125 10.25 -15.96 -15.61
C VAL A 125 11.50 -16.19 -14.76
N TRP A 126 11.30 -16.76 -13.57
CA TRP A 126 12.32 -16.85 -12.53
C TRP A 126 12.76 -18.31 -12.42
N TYR A 127 14.05 -18.54 -12.49
CA TYR A 127 14.68 -19.85 -12.33
C TYR A 127 15.71 -19.83 -11.19
N GLU A 128 16.44 -18.73 -11.02
CA GLU A 128 17.55 -18.63 -10.07
C GLU A 128 17.61 -17.24 -9.40
N THR A 129 18.43 -17.12 -8.34
CA THR A 129 18.70 -15.83 -7.67
C THR A 129 19.27 -14.80 -8.62
N ASP A 130 20.07 -15.20 -9.61
CA ASP A 130 20.64 -14.27 -10.59
C ASP A 130 19.56 -13.56 -11.44
N ASP A 131 18.34 -14.10 -11.53
CA ASP A 131 17.23 -13.42 -12.21
C ASP A 131 16.74 -12.17 -11.44
N ILE A 132 16.85 -12.16 -10.09
CA ILE A 132 16.50 -10.95 -9.31
C ILE A 132 17.52 -9.84 -9.52
N ARG A 133 18.80 -10.19 -9.75
CA ARG A 133 19.84 -9.22 -10.05
C ARG A 133 19.56 -8.50 -11.36
N ILE A 134 19.09 -9.23 -12.37
CA ILE A 134 18.66 -8.64 -13.65
C ILE A 134 17.48 -7.69 -13.40
N PHE A 135 16.50 -8.10 -12.60
CA PHE A 135 15.37 -7.22 -12.26
C PHE A 135 15.84 -5.93 -11.57
N PHE A 136 16.62 -6.02 -10.48
CA PHE A 136 17.12 -4.85 -9.76
C PHE A 136 18.01 -3.96 -10.64
N LYS A 137 18.82 -4.54 -11.52
CA LYS A 137 19.61 -3.75 -12.49
C LYS A 137 18.74 -2.96 -13.47
N ASN A 138 17.57 -3.47 -13.85
CA ASN A 138 16.65 -2.76 -14.73
C ASN A 138 15.90 -1.64 -14.02
N ILE A 139 15.52 -1.84 -12.76
CA ILE A 139 14.79 -0.81 -11.99
C ILE A 139 15.72 0.20 -11.31
N TYR A 140 16.98 -0.18 -11.08
CA TYR A 140 18.04 0.66 -10.49
C TYR A 140 19.26 0.78 -11.42
N PRO A 141 19.09 1.30 -12.66
CA PRO A 141 20.17 1.37 -13.64
C PRO A 141 21.29 2.35 -13.28
N PHE A 142 21.05 3.22 -12.30
CA PHE A 142 21.99 4.22 -11.78
C PHE A 142 22.92 3.67 -10.70
N LEU A 143 22.62 2.50 -10.12
CA LEU A 143 23.52 1.85 -9.16
C LEU A 143 24.72 1.24 -9.91
N ASP A 144 25.90 1.40 -9.33
CA ASP A 144 27.08 0.64 -9.72
C ASP A 144 26.98 -0.82 -9.24
N ASP A 145 27.94 -1.65 -9.64
CA ASP A 145 27.93 -3.07 -9.32
C ASP A 145 27.97 -3.31 -7.79
N ASP A 146 28.68 -2.47 -7.03
CA ASP A 146 28.77 -2.56 -5.56
C ASP A 146 27.43 -2.19 -4.88
N GLY A 147 26.76 -1.15 -5.36
CA GLY A 147 25.42 -0.76 -4.88
C GLY A 147 24.37 -1.81 -5.20
N LEU A 148 24.41 -2.38 -6.40
CA LEU A 148 23.52 -3.46 -6.80
C LEU A 148 23.74 -4.72 -5.94
N ASP A 149 24.99 -5.06 -5.63
CA ASP A 149 25.34 -6.21 -4.78
C ASP A 149 24.84 -6.03 -3.35
N THR A 150 24.91 -4.80 -2.83
CA THR A 150 24.34 -4.47 -1.52
C THR A 150 22.83 -4.74 -1.49
N VAL A 151 22.09 -4.26 -2.51
CA VAL A 151 20.64 -4.49 -2.60
C VAL A 151 20.29 -5.97 -2.70
N ILE A 152 21.09 -6.76 -3.41
CA ILE A 152 20.88 -8.20 -3.57
C ILE A 152 21.16 -8.94 -2.26
N ILE A 153 22.24 -8.61 -1.55
CA ILE A 153 22.57 -9.20 -0.25
C ILE A 153 21.44 -8.91 0.76
N ASP A 154 20.97 -7.67 0.81
CA ASP A 154 19.87 -7.26 1.68
C ASP A 154 18.57 -7.98 1.31
N PHE A 155 18.27 -8.14 0.02
CA PHE A 155 17.12 -8.90 -0.46
C PHE A 155 17.21 -10.38 -0.02
N VAL A 156 18.33 -11.05 -0.28
CA VAL A 156 18.53 -12.46 0.09
C VAL A 156 18.42 -12.65 1.60
N SER A 157 18.95 -11.70 2.38
CA SER A 157 18.78 -11.70 3.84
C SER A 157 17.33 -11.49 4.25
N TYR A 158 16.61 -10.57 3.60
CA TYR A 158 15.20 -10.27 3.90
C TYR A 158 14.28 -11.46 3.62
N THR A 159 14.54 -12.19 2.52
CA THR A 159 13.71 -13.31 2.11
C THR A 159 14.12 -14.65 2.70
N GLU A 160 15.19 -14.68 3.49
CA GLU A 160 15.81 -15.92 4.00
C GLU A 160 16.13 -16.89 2.86
N ASN A 161 16.71 -16.36 1.77
CA ASN A 161 17.06 -17.10 0.55
C ASN A 161 15.86 -17.74 -0.18
N ARG A 162 14.63 -17.30 0.10
CA ARG A 162 13.43 -17.67 -0.67
C ARG A 162 13.17 -16.66 -1.77
N ILE A 163 12.65 -17.14 -2.89
CA ILE A 163 12.40 -16.29 -4.05
C ILE A 163 10.97 -16.44 -4.49
N SER A 164 10.26 -15.32 -4.51
CA SER A 164 8.94 -15.20 -5.13
C SER A 164 8.69 -13.75 -5.51
N ARG A 165 7.79 -13.54 -6.47
CA ARG A 165 7.35 -12.19 -6.88
C ARG A 165 6.80 -11.40 -5.70
N PHE A 166 6.01 -12.08 -4.86
CA PHE A 166 5.46 -11.51 -3.63
C PHE A 166 6.57 -11.00 -2.71
N LEU A 167 7.63 -11.79 -2.49
CA LEU A 167 8.74 -11.39 -1.63
C LEU A 167 9.55 -10.21 -2.20
N ALA A 168 9.70 -10.13 -3.52
CA ALA A 168 10.35 -8.97 -4.15
C ALA A 168 9.55 -7.68 -3.97
N ILE A 169 8.24 -7.73 -4.16
CA ILE A 169 7.37 -6.58 -3.89
C ILE A 169 7.39 -6.20 -2.41
N GLU A 170 7.24 -7.16 -1.49
CA GLU A 170 7.29 -6.90 -0.04
C GLU A 170 8.63 -6.29 0.38
N TYR A 171 9.74 -6.74 -0.22
CA TYR A 171 11.06 -6.16 0.02
C TYR A 171 11.14 -4.70 -0.43
N ILE A 172 10.68 -4.38 -1.65
CA ILE A 172 10.69 -3.01 -2.16
C ILE A 172 9.79 -2.10 -1.33
N ILE A 173 8.61 -2.57 -0.92
CA ILE A 173 7.76 -1.83 0.03
C ILE A 173 8.50 -1.59 1.35
N SER A 174 9.24 -2.58 1.84
CA SER A 174 10.05 -2.42 3.05
C SER A 174 11.13 -1.33 2.91
N LEU A 175 11.73 -1.19 1.73
CA LEU A 175 12.68 -0.12 1.42
C LEU A 175 11.98 1.24 1.40
N LEU A 176 10.81 1.34 0.76
CA LEU A 176 10.00 2.57 0.75
C LEU A 176 9.64 3.04 2.16
N LEU A 177 9.15 2.12 3.00
CA LEU A 177 8.77 2.41 4.38
C LEU A 177 9.96 2.86 5.25
N LYS A 178 11.17 2.38 4.95
CA LYS A 178 12.42 2.79 5.61
C LYS A 178 13.03 4.08 5.03
N GLY A 179 12.53 4.56 3.89
CA GLY A 179 13.15 5.66 3.14
C GLY A 179 14.52 5.27 2.54
N SER A 180 14.75 3.97 2.32
CA SER A 180 16.00 3.42 1.78
C SER A 180 15.81 2.84 0.37
N GLU A 181 14.72 3.20 -0.29
CA GLU A 181 14.45 2.78 -1.66
C GLU A 181 15.35 3.58 -2.63
N PRO A 182 16.15 2.92 -3.49
CA PRO A 182 17.16 3.60 -4.30
C PRO A 182 16.64 4.74 -5.20
N VAL A 183 15.49 4.55 -5.87
CA VAL A 183 14.92 5.61 -6.76
C VAL A 183 14.50 6.80 -5.91
N TYR A 184 13.85 6.55 -4.78
CA TYR A 184 13.43 7.58 -3.84
C TYR A 184 14.63 8.39 -3.31
N GLN A 185 15.76 7.74 -3.05
CA GLN A 185 16.99 8.42 -2.61
C GLN A 185 17.67 9.22 -3.73
N GLU A 186 17.59 8.78 -4.98
CA GLU A 186 18.15 9.51 -6.13
C GLU A 186 17.37 10.81 -6.41
N MET A 187 16.06 10.83 -6.12
CA MET A 187 15.19 11.99 -6.36
C MET A 187 15.25 13.09 -5.28
N GLN A 188 15.96 12.87 -4.17
CA GLN A 188 16.16 13.85 -3.09
C GLN A 188 17.38 14.74 -3.34
#